data_AF-A0A9P6MEN6-F1
#
_entry.id   AF-A0A9P6MEN6-F1
#
_cell.length_a   1.000
_cell.length_b   1.000
_cell.length_c   1.000
_cell.angle_alpha   90.00
_cell.angle_beta   90.00
_cell.angle_gamma   90.00
#
_symmetry.space_group_name_H-M   'P 1'
#
loop_
_entity.id
_entity.type
_entity.pdbx_description
1 polymer ?
#
loop_
_entity_poly.entity_id
_entity_poly.type
_entity_poly.pdbx_seq_one_letter_code
_entity_poly.pdbx_strand_id
1 'polypeptide(L)'
;MSTTVPPHGPLPRIEKSGQLQLGALVFNESDLLDIMGPMRIFGEELTKMNIKINFITVYDNLDPIRTSQQVQIHPQYTLKDAPHMDMFFMPGGYGTREQCRDPEIMKLITPRLEAATWVMTVCTGSGILAKSGLIDGYRATTNKAVFEWAACE
;
A
#
# COMPACT_ATOMS: atom_id res chain seq x y z
N MET A 1 -0.81 19.91 24.89
CA MET A 1 -0.82 18.42 24.84
C MET A 1 0.56 17.98 24.36
N SER A 2 1.19 17.01 25.03
CA SER A 2 2.58 16.61 24.74
C SER A 2 2.71 16.11 23.30
N THR A 3 3.58 16.73 22.51
CA THR A 3 3.80 16.47 21.07
C THR A 3 4.81 15.35 20.81
N THR A 4 5.16 14.57 21.82
CA THR A 4 6.17 13.52 21.70
C THR A 4 5.51 12.24 21.19
N VAL A 5 5.54 12.02 19.88
CA VAL A 5 5.26 10.70 19.32
C VAL A 5 6.30 9.73 19.87
N PRO A 6 5.91 8.65 20.57
CA PRO A 6 6.86 7.71 21.13
C PRO A 6 7.78 7.17 20.03
N PRO A 7 9.05 6.86 20.35
CA PRO A 7 9.90 6.15 19.40
C PRO A 7 9.20 4.87 18.97
N HIS A 8 9.24 4.56 17.67
CA HIS A 8 8.74 3.27 17.20
C HIS A 8 9.41 2.15 18.01
N GLY A 9 8.59 1.23 18.52
CA GLY A 9 9.07 0.00 19.13
C GLY A 9 9.86 -0.85 18.13
N PRO A 10 10.35 -2.03 18.54
CA PRO A 10 11.00 -2.94 17.60
C PRO A 10 10.05 -3.22 16.43
N LEU A 11 10.63 -3.23 15.23
CA LEU A 11 9.91 -3.55 14.01
C LEU A 11 9.23 -4.94 14.13
N PRO A 12 7.94 -5.06 13.79
CA PRO A 12 7.21 -6.32 13.93
C PRO A 12 7.85 -7.41 13.07
N ARG A 13 7.93 -8.63 13.60
CA ARG A 13 8.47 -9.77 12.85
C ARG A 13 7.31 -10.60 12.29
N ILE A 14 7.44 -11.04 11.04
CA ILE A 14 6.53 -12.06 10.51
C ILE A 14 7.05 -13.42 10.96
N GLU A 15 6.40 -14.02 11.96
CA GLU A 15 6.70 -15.36 12.47
C GLU A 15 5.97 -16.42 11.64
N LYS A 16 6.26 -16.48 10.34
CA LYS A 16 5.66 -17.43 9.40
C LYS A 16 6.72 -18.30 8.77
N SER A 17 6.53 -19.62 8.83
CA SER A 17 7.27 -20.57 8.00
C SER A 17 6.64 -20.65 6.62
N GLY A 18 7.39 -20.36 5.56
CA GLY A 18 6.94 -20.51 4.17
C GLY A 18 7.04 -19.23 3.34
N GLN A 19 6.25 -19.14 2.27
CA GLN A 19 6.25 -17.99 1.36
C GLN A 19 5.37 -16.87 1.91
N LEU A 20 5.95 -15.69 2.05
CA LEU A 20 5.26 -14.47 2.46
C LEU A 20 4.42 -13.92 1.30
N GLN A 21 3.24 -13.40 1.60
CA GLN A 21 2.33 -12.80 0.62
C GLN A 21 2.37 -11.27 0.75
N LEU A 22 2.81 -10.58 -0.30
CA LEU A 22 2.80 -9.13 -0.40
C LEU A 22 1.68 -8.69 -1.34
N GLY A 23 0.68 -8.00 -0.80
CA GLY A 23 -0.35 -7.32 -1.57
C GLY A 23 0.12 -5.94 -2.01
N ALA A 24 0.36 -5.75 -3.30
CA ALA A 24 0.70 -4.45 -3.87
C ALA A 24 -0.55 -3.84 -4.53
N LEU A 25 -1.05 -2.74 -3.96
CA LEU A 25 -2.22 -2.06 -4.48
C LEU A 25 -1.91 -1.40 -5.82
N VAL A 26 -2.83 -1.52 -6.78
CA VAL A 26 -2.76 -0.87 -8.10
C VAL A 26 -4.10 -0.23 -8.44
N PHE A 27 -4.05 0.94 -9.07
CA PHE A 27 -5.22 1.73 -9.47
C PHE A 27 -4.83 2.66 -10.62
N ASN A 28 -5.79 3.14 -11.40
CA ASN A 28 -5.47 4.02 -12.52
C ASN A 28 -4.76 5.29 -12.03
N GLU A 29 -3.77 5.75 -12.79
CA GLU A 29 -2.91 6.88 -12.43
C GLU A 29 -2.11 6.67 -11.13
N SER A 30 -1.84 5.42 -10.74
CA SER A 30 -0.77 5.10 -9.79
C SER A 30 0.60 5.36 -10.43
N ASP A 31 1.58 5.83 -9.65
CA ASP A 31 2.92 6.07 -10.18
C ASP A 31 3.68 4.75 -10.43
N LEU A 32 4.23 4.60 -11.64
CA LEU A 32 4.91 3.37 -12.05
C LEU A 32 6.15 3.08 -11.21
N LEU A 33 6.95 4.10 -10.88
CA LEU A 33 8.21 3.90 -10.16
C LEU A 33 7.95 3.56 -8.68
N ASP A 34 6.92 4.19 -8.09
CA ASP A 34 6.47 3.86 -6.73
C ASP A 34 6.10 2.38 -6.59
N ILE A 35 5.56 1.78 -7.64
CA ILE A 35 5.25 0.34 -7.68
C ILE A 35 6.53 -0.46 -7.98
N MET A 36 7.13 -0.23 -9.14
CA MET A 36 8.13 -1.14 -9.70
C MET A 36 9.47 -1.10 -8.95
N GLY A 37 9.84 0.03 -8.35
CA GLY A 37 11.06 0.13 -7.54
C GLY A 37 11.04 -0.84 -6.37
N PRO A 38 10.07 -0.74 -5.45
CA PRO A 38 9.91 -1.68 -4.34
C PRO A 38 9.65 -3.12 -4.80
N MET A 39 8.81 -3.34 -5.83
CA MET A 39 8.54 -4.71 -6.32
C MET A 39 9.81 -5.39 -6.85
N ARG A 40 10.72 -4.64 -7.48
CA ARG A 40 12.03 -5.16 -7.89
C ARG A 40 12.83 -5.66 -6.69
N ILE A 41 12.80 -4.96 -5.56
CA ILE A 41 13.52 -5.36 -4.34
C ILE A 41 12.85 -6.55 -3.67
N PHE A 42 11.53 -6.53 -3.48
CA PHE A 42 10.81 -7.63 -2.83
C PHE A 42 10.81 -8.93 -3.64
N GLY A 43 10.84 -8.83 -4.98
CA GLY A 43 10.95 -9.97 -5.87
C GLY A 43 12.37 -10.51 -6.05
N GLU A 44 13.37 -9.87 -5.44
CA GLU A 44 14.76 -10.28 -5.58
C GLU A 44 15.10 -11.50 -4.72
N GLU A 45 15.50 -12.59 -5.35
CA GLU A 45 15.91 -13.82 -4.67
C GLU A 45 17.07 -13.60 -3.68
N LEU A 46 17.96 -12.64 -3.95
CA LEU A 46 19.10 -12.33 -3.07
C LEU A 46 18.67 -11.84 -1.69
N THR A 47 17.44 -11.34 -1.55
CA THR A 47 16.90 -10.94 -0.23
C THR A 47 16.59 -12.14 0.66
N LYS A 48 16.50 -13.37 0.09
CA LYS A 48 16.12 -14.61 0.77
C LYS A 48 14.80 -14.52 1.55
N MET A 49 13.95 -13.55 1.23
CA MET A 49 12.69 -13.32 1.96
C MET A 49 11.53 -14.23 1.51
N ASN A 50 11.68 -14.96 0.38
CA ASN A 50 10.64 -15.81 -0.22
C ASN A 50 9.26 -15.12 -0.23
N ILE A 51 9.18 -13.99 -0.95
CA ILE A 51 7.97 -13.17 -1.06
C ILE A 51 7.29 -13.45 -2.40
N LYS A 52 5.99 -13.69 -2.37
CA LYS A 52 5.12 -13.65 -3.54
C LYS A 52 4.41 -12.31 -3.62
N ILE A 53 4.65 -11.61 -4.72
CA ILE A 53 3.99 -10.34 -5.03
C ILE A 53 2.66 -10.62 -5.70
N ASN A 54 1.60 -10.01 -5.17
CA ASN A 54 0.25 -10.09 -5.70
C ASN A 54 -0.25 -8.66 -5.96
N PHE A 55 -0.45 -8.28 -7.22
CA PHE A 55 -1.10 -7.01 -7.55
C PHE A 55 -2.59 -7.10 -7.27
N ILE A 56 -3.07 -6.15 -6.47
CA ILE A 56 -4.47 -6.07 -6.03
C ILE A 56 -5.05 -4.77 -6.57
N THR A 57 -6.09 -4.89 -7.39
CA THR A 57 -6.82 -3.72 -7.88
C THR A 57 -7.85 -3.24 -6.86
N VAL A 58 -8.03 -1.92 -6.81
CA VAL A 58 -9.11 -1.27 -6.04
C VAL A 58 -10.49 -1.42 -6.68
N TYR A 59 -10.54 -1.78 -7.97
CA TYR A 59 -11.77 -1.98 -8.71
C TYR A 59 -12.36 -3.38 -8.47
N ASP A 60 -13.59 -3.59 -8.92
CA ASP A 60 -14.36 -4.84 -8.77
C ASP A 60 -14.12 -5.86 -9.89
N ASN A 61 -13.19 -5.58 -10.80
CA ASN A 61 -12.83 -6.39 -11.95
C ASN A 61 -11.31 -6.43 -12.13
N LEU A 62 -10.81 -7.28 -13.01
CA LEU A 62 -9.37 -7.46 -13.27
C LEU A 62 -8.89 -6.77 -14.55
N ASP A 63 -9.59 -5.71 -14.98
CA ASP A 63 -9.16 -4.97 -16.16
C ASP A 63 -7.76 -4.37 -15.95
N PRO A 64 -6.95 -4.24 -17.01
CA PRO A 64 -5.59 -3.71 -16.88
C PRO A 64 -5.58 -2.29 -16.32
N ILE A 65 -4.77 -2.09 -15.28
CA ILE A 65 -4.55 -0.79 -14.66
C ILE A 65 -3.56 0.01 -15.48
N ARG A 66 -3.90 1.26 -15.80
CA ARG A 66 -3.03 2.19 -16.51
C ARG A 66 -2.34 3.11 -15.50
N THR A 67 -1.03 2.98 -15.36
CA THR A 67 -0.21 3.90 -14.54
C THR A 67 -0.16 5.30 -15.13
N SER A 68 0.27 6.30 -14.35
CA SER A 68 0.45 7.68 -14.83
C SER A 68 1.37 7.75 -16.06
N GLN A 69 2.33 6.83 -16.15
CA GLN A 69 3.28 6.70 -17.25
C GLN A 69 2.77 5.79 -18.39
N GLN A 70 1.47 5.49 -18.42
CA GLN A 70 0.78 4.75 -19.49
C GLN A 70 1.16 3.27 -19.64
N VAL A 71 1.95 2.72 -18.72
CA VAL A 71 2.24 1.28 -18.63
C VAL A 71 1.04 0.58 -18.00
N GLN A 72 0.67 -0.56 -18.59
CA GLN A 72 -0.42 -1.40 -18.08
C GLN A 72 0.10 -2.46 -17.10
N ILE A 73 -0.59 -2.59 -15.97
CA ILE A 73 -0.37 -3.63 -14.97
C ILE A 73 -1.61 -4.49 -14.90
N HIS A 74 -1.45 -5.81 -14.99
CA HIS A 74 -2.54 -6.76 -14.88
C HIS A 74 -2.70 -7.21 -13.43
N PRO A 75 -3.77 -6.81 -12.72
CA PRO A 75 -3.99 -7.25 -11.35
C PRO A 75 -4.32 -8.74 -11.31
N GLN A 76 -3.95 -9.39 -10.21
CA GLN A 76 -4.28 -10.81 -9.98
C GLN A 76 -5.52 -10.99 -9.11
N TYR A 77 -5.86 -9.98 -8.29
CA TYR A 77 -6.98 -10.02 -7.36
C TYR A 77 -7.67 -8.66 -7.28
N THR A 78 -8.97 -8.69 -7.00
CA THR A 78 -9.71 -7.53 -6.49
C THR A 78 -9.52 -7.43 -4.97
N LEU A 79 -9.88 -6.30 -4.36
CA LEU A 79 -9.97 -6.19 -2.89
C LEU A 79 -10.99 -7.15 -2.27
N LYS A 80 -11.96 -7.68 -3.03
CA LYS A 80 -12.95 -8.65 -2.52
C LYS A 80 -12.37 -10.07 -2.50
N ASP A 81 -11.64 -10.45 -3.54
CA ASP A 81 -11.21 -11.83 -3.77
C ASP A 81 -9.76 -12.11 -3.35
N ALA A 82 -9.00 -11.07 -2.97
CA ALA A 82 -7.62 -11.24 -2.52
C ALA A 82 -7.55 -12.15 -1.28
N PRO A 83 -6.62 -13.14 -1.26
CA PRO A 83 -6.37 -13.93 -0.07
C PRO A 83 -5.73 -13.07 1.04
N HIS A 84 -5.47 -13.67 2.19
CA HIS A 84 -4.71 -13.01 3.25
C HIS A 84 -3.31 -12.61 2.76
N MET A 85 -2.90 -11.37 3.08
CA MET A 85 -1.55 -10.86 2.78
C MET A 85 -0.82 -10.61 4.10
N ASP A 86 0.42 -11.07 4.19
CA ASP A 86 1.27 -10.82 5.36
C ASP A 86 1.76 -9.36 5.38
N MET A 87 1.86 -8.76 4.19
CA MET A 87 2.35 -7.42 3.95
C MET A 87 1.45 -6.70 2.93
N PHE A 88 1.21 -5.40 3.13
CA PHE A 88 0.55 -4.52 2.16
C PHE A 88 1.45 -3.37 1.75
N PHE A 89 1.36 -3.02 0.47
CA PHE A 89 2.08 -1.91 -0.13
C PHE A 89 1.14 -1.02 -0.94
N MET A 90 1.14 0.28 -0.68
CA MET A 90 0.35 1.27 -1.43
C MET A 90 1.28 2.28 -2.14
N PRO A 91 1.23 2.38 -3.47
CA PRO A 91 1.99 3.39 -4.22
C PRO A 91 1.30 4.75 -4.13
N GLY A 92 2.02 5.79 -4.55
CA GLY A 92 1.42 7.09 -4.85
C GLY A 92 0.85 7.17 -6.26
N GLY A 93 0.72 8.41 -6.74
CA GLY A 93 0.18 8.75 -8.05
C GLY A 93 -1.05 9.65 -7.96
N TYR A 94 -1.48 10.20 -9.10
CA TYR A 94 -2.62 11.11 -9.15
C TYR A 94 -3.93 10.45 -8.70
N GLY A 95 -4.11 9.17 -8.99
CA GLY A 95 -5.29 8.40 -8.64
C GLY A 95 -5.58 8.34 -7.15
N THR A 96 -4.56 8.51 -6.30
CA THR A 96 -4.71 8.48 -4.82
C THR A 96 -5.77 9.44 -4.29
N ARG A 97 -5.96 10.60 -4.92
CA ARG A 97 -6.94 11.63 -4.50
C ARG A 97 -8.39 11.15 -4.57
N GLU A 98 -8.69 10.29 -5.53
CA GLU A 98 -9.99 9.65 -5.67
C GLU A 98 -10.07 8.45 -4.73
N GLN A 99 -9.06 7.58 -4.77
CA GLN A 99 -9.11 6.29 -4.06
C GLN A 99 -9.14 6.46 -2.53
N CYS A 100 -8.48 7.47 -1.95
CA CYS A 100 -8.51 7.70 -0.50
C CYS A 100 -9.86 8.21 0.01
N ARG A 101 -10.74 8.70 -0.89
CA ARG A 101 -12.06 9.25 -0.55
C ARG A 101 -13.20 8.30 -0.89
N ASP A 102 -12.92 7.18 -1.54
CA ASP A 102 -13.91 6.17 -1.85
C ASP A 102 -14.24 5.35 -0.59
N PRO A 103 -15.47 5.44 -0.07
CA PRO A 103 -15.86 4.72 1.14
C PRO A 103 -15.90 3.20 0.96
N GLU A 104 -16.17 2.69 -0.25
CA GLU A 104 -16.18 1.25 -0.50
C GLU A 104 -14.75 0.71 -0.54
N ILE A 105 -13.79 1.45 -1.09
CA ILE A 105 -12.37 1.09 -0.99
C ILE A 105 -11.93 1.08 0.47
N MET A 106 -12.23 2.13 1.25
CA MET A 106 -11.85 2.17 2.67
C MET A 106 -12.44 1.00 3.46
N LYS A 107 -13.72 0.68 3.23
CA LYS A 107 -14.41 -0.45 3.86
C LYS A 107 -13.77 -1.80 3.52
N LEU A 108 -13.29 -1.98 2.29
CA LEU A 108 -12.67 -3.23 1.85
C LEU A 108 -11.20 -3.34 2.25
N ILE A 109 -10.45 -2.25 2.22
CA ILE A 109 -9.00 -2.26 2.45
C ILE A 109 -8.66 -2.24 3.94
N THR A 110 -9.37 -1.48 4.77
CA THR A 110 -9.01 -1.25 6.19
C THR A 110 -8.85 -2.56 6.97
N PRO A 111 -9.81 -3.52 6.93
CA PRO A 111 -9.66 -4.78 7.66
C PRO A 111 -8.47 -5.62 7.18
N ARG A 112 -8.06 -5.46 5.92
CA ARG A 112 -6.92 -6.17 5.33
C ARG A 112 -5.60 -5.55 5.77
N LEU A 113 -5.56 -4.23 5.91
CA LEU A 113 -4.40 -3.52 6.45
C LEU A 113 -4.20 -3.85 7.93
N GLU A 114 -5.28 -3.91 8.72
CA GLU A 114 -5.25 -4.32 10.14
C GLU A 114 -4.72 -5.75 10.33
N ALA A 115 -5.08 -6.66 9.43
CA ALA A 115 -4.64 -8.06 9.50
C ALA A 115 -3.17 -8.25 9.08
N ALA A 116 -2.59 -7.31 8.34
CA ALA A 116 -1.23 -7.42 7.84
C ALA A 116 -0.21 -7.07 8.92
N THR A 117 0.92 -7.77 8.93
CA THR A 117 2.02 -7.46 9.86
C THR A 117 2.76 -6.20 9.45
N TRP A 118 2.84 -5.95 8.14
CA TRP A 118 3.50 -4.78 7.58
C TRP A 118 2.60 -4.05 6.63
N VAL A 119 2.43 -2.75 6.86
CA VAL A 119 1.74 -1.86 5.95
C VAL A 119 2.72 -0.76 5.55
N MET A 120 2.98 -0.66 4.25
CA MET A 120 4.00 0.22 3.70
C MET A 120 3.39 1.10 2.62
N THR A 121 3.93 2.30 2.48
CA THR A 121 3.49 3.24 1.44
C THR A 121 4.68 3.93 0.82
N VAL A 122 4.55 4.32 -0.44
CA VAL A 122 5.42 5.32 -1.06
C VAL A 122 4.57 6.51 -1.50
N CYS A 123 5.15 7.71 -1.42
CA CYS A 123 4.54 8.94 -1.93
C CYS A 123 3.13 9.15 -1.36
N THR A 124 2.15 9.49 -2.21
CA THR A 124 0.77 9.75 -1.83
C THR A 124 -0.03 8.53 -1.41
N GLY A 125 0.53 7.31 -1.49
CA GLY A 125 -0.09 6.12 -0.92
C GLY A 125 -0.29 6.23 0.60
N SER A 126 0.52 7.07 1.25
CA SER A 126 0.33 7.47 2.65
C SER A 126 -1.03 8.12 2.92
N GLY A 127 -1.65 8.81 1.94
CA GLY A 127 -2.99 9.39 2.10
C GLY A 127 -4.11 8.35 2.14
N ILE A 128 -3.96 7.25 1.39
CA ILE A 128 -4.86 6.09 1.48
C ILE A 128 -4.77 5.48 2.89
N LEU A 129 -3.54 5.30 3.38
CA LEU A 129 -3.32 4.76 4.71
C LEU A 129 -3.80 5.73 5.81
N ALA A 130 -3.59 7.04 5.67
CA ALA A 130 -4.11 8.05 6.58
C ALA A 130 -5.64 7.97 6.69
N LYS A 131 -6.34 7.86 5.55
CA LYS A 131 -7.81 7.76 5.52
C LYS A 131 -8.39 6.50 6.15
N SER A 132 -7.60 5.44 6.27
CA SER A 132 -8.00 4.26 7.06
C SER A 132 -7.97 4.49 8.58
N GLY A 133 -7.33 5.57 9.05
CA GLY A 133 -7.12 5.87 10.48
C GLY A 133 -6.02 5.06 11.14
N LEU A 134 -5.40 4.10 10.43
CA LEU A 134 -4.44 3.15 11.02
C LEU A 134 -3.09 3.74 11.39
N ILE A 135 -2.79 4.97 10.95
CA ILE A 135 -1.53 5.66 11.28
C ILE A 135 -1.75 6.84 12.24
N ASP A 136 -2.94 6.97 12.82
CA ASP A 136 -3.20 7.95 13.87
C ASP A 136 -2.27 7.70 15.07
N GLY A 137 -1.48 8.71 15.44
CA GLY A 137 -0.47 8.60 16.50
C GLY A 137 0.84 7.95 16.07
N TYR A 138 1.02 7.57 14.80
CA TYR A 138 2.27 7.08 14.25
C TYR A 138 3.06 8.17 13.53
N ARG A 139 4.39 8.02 13.48
CA ARG A 139 5.24 8.85 12.62
C ARG A 139 5.13 8.34 11.19
N ALA A 140 4.62 9.17 10.30
CA ALA A 140 4.57 8.90 8.86
C ALA A 140 5.18 10.07 8.06
N THR A 141 5.48 9.81 6.78
CA THR A 141 5.89 10.85 5.83
C THR A 141 5.25 10.56 4.47
N THR A 142 5.15 11.60 3.65
CA THR A 142 4.81 11.49 2.24
C THR A 142 5.88 12.16 1.36
N ASN A 143 5.61 12.28 0.06
CA ASN A 143 6.43 13.08 -0.85
C ASN A 143 6.35 14.57 -0.50
N LYS A 144 7.38 15.33 -0.86
CA LYS A 144 7.52 16.71 -0.38
C LYS A 144 6.59 17.69 -1.10
N ALA A 145 6.27 17.41 -2.36
CA ALA A 145 5.47 18.31 -3.19
C ALA A 145 4.01 18.41 -2.74
N VAL A 146 3.46 17.35 -2.14
CA VAL A 146 2.06 17.34 -1.65
C VAL A 146 1.97 16.97 -0.17
N PHE A 147 2.98 17.35 0.61
CA PHE A 147 3.03 17.08 2.04
C PHE A 147 1.81 17.63 2.79
N GLU A 148 1.47 18.90 2.56
CA GLU A 148 0.33 19.55 3.22
C GLU A 148 -1.00 18.86 2.88
N TRP A 149 -1.17 18.42 1.63
CA TRP A 149 -2.37 17.69 1.23
C TRP A 149 -2.49 16.38 2.00
N ALA A 150 -1.44 15.57 2.01
CA ALA A 150 -1.48 14.26 2.68
C ALA A 150 -1.55 14.39 4.22
N ALA A 151 -0.99 15.46 4.80
CA ALA A 151 -1.08 15.73 6.23
C ALA A 151 -2.49 16.16 6.69
N CYS A 152 -3.36 16.58 5.75
CA CYS A 152 -4.74 16.95 6.02
C CYS A 152 -5.75 15.83 5.73
N GLU A 153 -5.30 14.71 5.16
CA GLU A 153 -6.15 13.54 4.92
C GLU A 153 -6.34 12.75 6.23
#